data_AF-A0A1Q9EYY3-F1
#
_entry.id   AF-A0A1Q9EYY3-F1
#
_cell.length_a   1.000
_cell.length_b   1.000
_cell.length_c   1.000
_cell.angle_alpha   90.00
_cell.angle_beta   90.00
_cell.angle_gamma   90.00
#
_symmetry.space_group_name_H-M   'P 1'
#
loop_
_entity.id
_entity.type
_entity.pdbx_description
1 polymer ?
#
loop_
_entity_poly.entity_id
_entity_poly.type
_entity_poly.pdbx_seq_one_letter_code
_entity_poly.pdbx_strand_id
1 'polypeptide(L)'
;MGNDGSGLISKEEFATMKYDANVMTALRDLGIKEKQFDMYVQLLFDLPDKDPSDQGEASMGLEKLVEALCRLRPGAAVNLLDWSTFKTAVLRSQDEVQERVKKVYRLLRQKSKGGSVPSTPRIYQPIQEQPAQPKSPWKLSNRIMDEHAKRGAFLHCGEGVVGLHGPSAKLSGGPGQGALCGTLQSTTVDER
;
A
#
# COMPACT_ATOMS: atom_id res chain seq x y z
N MET A 1 -2.96 6.80 1.57
CA MET A 1 -4.19 6.47 2.32
C MET A 1 -5.29 7.35 1.77
N GLY A 2 -6.38 6.74 1.26
CA GLY A 2 -7.68 7.33 0.93
C GLY A 2 -7.66 8.79 0.52
N ASN A 3 -7.57 9.10 -0.77
CA ASN A 3 -7.68 10.49 -1.23
C ASN A 3 -9.06 11.11 -0.92
N ASP A 4 -10.07 10.28 -0.65
CA ASP A 4 -11.47 10.66 -0.43
C ASP A 4 -11.86 10.77 1.05
N GLY A 5 -11.02 10.28 1.98
CA GLY A 5 -11.31 10.25 3.41
C GLY A 5 -12.49 9.34 3.81
N SER A 6 -12.96 8.46 2.91
CA SER A 6 -14.12 7.58 3.17
C SER A 6 -13.77 6.43 4.13
N GLY A 7 -12.48 6.14 4.29
CA GLY A 7 -12.00 4.94 4.99
C GLY A 7 -12.21 3.65 4.18
N LEU A 8 -12.74 3.75 2.97
CA LEU A 8 -12.86 2.67 2.00
C LEU A 8 -11.78 2.83 0.93
N ILE A 9 -11.31 1.70 0.42
CA ILE A 9 -10.29 1.65 -0.63
C ILE A 9 -10.95 1.06 -1.87
N SER A 10 -10.95 1.81 -2.97
CA SER A 10 -11.44 1.33 -4.27
C SER A 10 -10.40 0.45 -4.98
N LYS A 11 -10.84 -0.27 -6.02
CA LYS A 11 -9.96 -1.11 -6.83
C LYS A 11 -8.84 -0.30 -7.49
N GLU A 12 -9.17 0.87 -8.03
CA GLU A 12 -8.24 1.78 -8.69
C GLU A 12 -7.26 2.35 -7.68
N GLU A 13 -7.74 2.78 -6.52
CA GLU A 13 -6.87 3.28 -5.46
C GLU A 13 -5.88 2.20 -5.04
N PHE A 14 -6.36 0.99 -4.77
CA PHE A 14 -5.49 -0.13 -4.42
C PHE A 14 -4.49 -0.45 -5.54
N ALA A 15 -4.92 -0.42 -6.81
CA ALA A 15 -4.02 -0.61 -7.95
C ALA A 15 -2.92 0.46 -8.03
N THR A 16 -3.21 1.70 -7.65
CA THR A 16 -2.19 2.77 -7.61
C THR A 16 -1.21 2.64 -6.44
N MET A 17 -1.56 1.92 -5.38
CA MET A 17 -0.68 1.73 -4.21
C MET A 17 0.62 0.99 -4.56
N LYS A 18 0.66 0.24 -5.67
CA LYS A 18 1.89 -0.43 -6.13
C LYS A 18 3.02 0.55 -6.52
N TYR A 19 2.68 1.80 -6.80
CA TYR A 19 3.66 2.85 -7.10
C TYR A 19 4.23 3.52 -5.85
N ASP A 20 3.64 3.28 -4.66
CA ASP A 20 4.19 3.78 -3.40
C ASP A 20 5.32 2.87 -2.91
N ALA A 21 6.53 3.41 -2.87
CA ALA A 21 7.72 2.69 -2.44
C ALA A 21 7.62 2.16 -1.00
N ASN A 22 6.92 2.86 -0.10
CA ASN A 22 6.75 2.42 1.27
C ASN A 22 5.83 1.20 1.35
N VAL A 23 4.75 1.19 0.56
CA VAL A 23 3.82 0.06 0.47
C VAL A 23 4.53 -1.16 -0.11
N MET A 24 5.26 -0.99 -1.21
CA MET A 24 6.00 -2.10 -1.83
C MET A 24 7.13 -2.64 -0.96
N THR A 25 7.75 -1.80 -0.12
CA THR A 25 8.74 -2.25 0.86
C THR A 25 8.07 -3.12 1.93
N ALA A 26 6.96 -2.66 2.51
CA ALA A 26 6.21 -3.45 3.50
C ALA A 26 5.67 -4.77 2.93
N LEU A 27 5.19 -4.75 1.67
CA LEU A 27 4.72 -5.96 0.99
C LEU A 27 5.87 -6.94 0.71
N ARG A 28 7.06 -6.44 0.39
CA ARG A 28 8.26 -7.25 0.20
C ARG A 28 8.70 -7.93 1.50
N ASP A 29 8.62 -7.23 2.63
CA ASP A 29 8.89 -7.80 3.96
C ASP A 29 7.88 -8.91 4.31
N LEU A 30 6.64 -8.78 3.82
CA LEU A 30 5.62 -9.83 3.89
C LEU A 30 5.85 -10.97 2.88
N GLY A 31 6.84 -10.87 1.99
CA GLY A 31 7.14 -11.88 0.97
C GLY A 31 6.23 -11.83 -0.26
N ILE A 32 5.49 -10.73 -0.43
CA ILE A 32 4.62 -10.48 -1.58
C ILE A 32 5.45 -9.83 -2.69
N LYS A 33 5.50 -10.46 -3.86
CA LYS A 33 6.17 -9.93 -5.05
C LYS A 33 5.22 -9.02 -5.84
N GLU A 34 5.77 -8.07 -6.57
CA GLU A 34 5.00 -7.16 -7.44
C GLU A 34 4.08 -7.91 -8.42
N LYS A 35 4.56 -9.01 -9.01
CA LYS A 35 3.73 -9.86 -9.89
C LYS A 35 2.51 -10.49 -9.20
N GLN A 36 2.59 -10.72 -7.89
CA GLN A 36 1.50 -11.27 -7.10
C GLN A 36 0.50 -10.18 -6.68
N PHE A 37 0.93 -8.91 -6.69
CA PHE A 37 0.07 -7.79 -6.34
C PHE A 37 -1.11 -7.67 -7.30
N ASP A 38 -0.87 -7.73 -8.61
CA ASP A 38 -1.94 -7.65 -9.61
C ASP A 38 -2.96 -8.81 -9.46
N MET A 39 -2.49 -10.00 -9.03
CA MET A 39 -3.36 -11.13 -8.73
C MET A 39 -4.24 -10.87 -7.49
N TYR A 40 -3.71 -10.17 -6.47
CA TYR A 40 -4.53 -9.75 -5.32
C TYR A 40 -5.56 -8.70 -5.69
N VAL A 41 -5.25 -7.78 -6.61
CA VAL A 41 -6.25 -6.83 -7.13
C VAL A 41 -7.44 -7.59 -7.71
N GLN A 42 -7.19 -8.64 -8.51
CA GLN A 42 -8.26 -9.49 -9.05
C GLN A 42 -8.98 -10.27 -7.94
N LEU A 43 -8.26 -10.98 -7.08
CA LEU A 43 -8.88 -11.82 -6.05
C LEU A 43 -9.71 -11.05 -5.02
N LEU A 44 -9.29 -9.83 -4.67
CA LEU A 44 -9.95 -9.02 -3.64
C LEU A 44 -11.19 -8.28 -4.18
N PHE A 45 -11.15 -7.86 -5.45
CA PHE A 45 -12.16 -6.98 -6.02
C PHE A 45 -13.04 -7.65 -7.10
N ASP A 46 -12.58 -8.73 -7.74
CA ASP A 46 -13.30 -9.46 -8.80
C ASP A 46 -13.91 -10.79 -8.30
N LEU A 47 -14.35 -10.82 -7.04
CA LEU A 47 -15.03 -12.00 -6.48
C LEU A 47 -16.37 -12.24 -7.23
N PRO A 48 -16.57 -13.44 -7.80
CA PRO A 48 -17.74 -13.75 -8.63
C PRO A 48 -19.05 -13.82 -7.84
N ASP A 49 -18.99 -13.85 -6.51
CA ASP A 49 -20.16 -13.93 -5.61
C ASP A 49 -20.81 -12.57 -5.32
N LYS A 50 -20.33 -11.48 -5.92
CA LYS A 50 -21.06 -10.20 -5.84
C LYS A 50 -22.30 -10.27 -6.71
N ASP A 51 -23.45 -10.06 -6.07
CA ASP A 51 -24.75 -9.99 -6.73
C ASP A 51 -24.67 -9.00 -7.92
N PRO A 52 -25.05 -9.39 -9.14
CA PRO A 52 -24.92 -8.54 -10.33
C PRO A 52 -25.78 -7.27 -10.27
N SER A 53 -26.68 -7.18 -9.29
CA SER A 53 -27.47 -6.00 -8.97
C SER A 53 -26.69 -4.93 -8.21
N ASP A 54 -25.57 -5.27 -7.57
CA ASP A 54 -24.73 -4.36 -6.80
C ASP A 54 -23.54 -3.88 -7.67
N GLN A 55 -23.86 -3.13 -8.73
CA GLN A 55 -22.89 -2.53 -9.67
C GLN A 55 -22.01 -1.43 -9.03
N GLY A 56 -22.07 -1.24 -7.72
CA GLY A 56 -21.18 -0.30 -7.01
C GLY A 56 -19.72 -0.72 -7.17
N GLU A 57 -18.85 0.25 -7.46
CA GLU A 57 -17.39 0.06 -7.45
C GLU A 57 -16.99 -0.68 -6.17
N ALA A 58 -16.38 -1.86 -6.34
CA ALA A 58 -16.00 -2.71 -5.23
C ALA A 58 -15.04 -1.92 -4.33
N SER A 59 -15.55 -1.47 -3.19
CA SER A 59 -14.77 -0.77 -2.18
C SER A 59 -14.74 -1.62 -0.93
N MET A 60 -13.60 -1.64 -0.25
CA MET A 60 -13.43 -2.38 0.99
C MET A 60 -12.74 -1.53 2.05
N GLY A 61 -13.16 -1.68 3.31
CA GLY A 61 -12.49 -1.02 4.43
C GLY A 61 -11.06 -1.51 4.58
N LEU A 62 -10.16 -0.61 5.03
CA LEU A 62 -8.74 -0.90 5.22
C LEU A 62 -8.50 -2.15 6.08
N GLU A 63 -9.30 -2.34 7.13
CA GLU A 63 -9.15 -3.49 8.04
C GLU A 63 -9.43 -4.81 7.31
N LYS A 64 -10.46 -4.84 6.45
CA LYS A 64 -10.79 -6.02 5.63
C LYS A 64 -9.70 -6.28 4.59
N LEU A 65 -9.14 -5.23 4.00
CA LEU A 65 -8.05 -5.34 3.03
C LEU A 65 -6.81 -5.97 3.68
N VAL A 66 -6.39 -5.45 4.83
CA VAL A 66 -5.24 -5.97 5.58
C VAL A 66 -5.48 -7.41 6.00
N GLU A 67 -6.67 -7.73 6.50
CA GLU A 67 -7.05 -9.10 6.83
C GLU A 67 -6.93 -10.03 5.61
N ALA A 68 -7.43 -9.61 4.45
CA ALA A 68 -7.38 -10.42 3.25
C ALA A 68 -5.93 -10.59 2.72
N LEU A 69 -5.11 -9.54 2.76
CA LEU A 69 -3.68 -9.61 2.40
C LEU A 69 -2.90 -10.56 3.32
N CYS A 70 -3.19 -10.56 4.63
CA CYS A 70 -2.56 -11.48 5.56
C CYS A 70 -2.98 -12.94 5.32
N ARG A 71 -4.23 -13.18 4.90
CA ARG A 71 -4.75 -14.52 4.56
C ARG A 71 -4.19 -15.05 3.24
N LEU A 72 -3.88 -14.17 2.29
CA LEU A 72 -3.39 -14.54 0.96
C LEU A 72 -1.87 -14.74 0.90
N ARG A 73 -1.15 -14.61 2.03
CA ARG A 73 0.32 -14.72 2.06
C ARG A 73 0.80 -16.09 1.56
N PRO A 74 1.59 -16.15 0.47
CA PRO A 74 2.05 -17.42 -0.09
C PRO A 74 3.09 -18.07 0.82
N GLY A 75 2.91 -19.35 1.13
CA GLY A 75 3.86 -20.14 1.92
C GLY A 75 3.80 -19.94 3.43
N ALA A 76 2.96 -19.02 3.92
CA ALA A 76 2.67 -18.92 5.35
C ALA A 76 1.32 -19.59 5.61
N ALA A 77 1.33 -20.74 6.28
CA ALA A 77 0.14 -21.25 6.94
C ALA A 77 -0.13 -20.35 8.16
N VAL A 78 -0.59 -19.12 7.92
CA VAL A 78 -1.04 -18.25 9.01
C VAL A 78 -2.28 -18.94 9.55
N ASN A 79 -2.13 -19.59 10.71
CA ASN A 79 -3.24 -20.19 11.40
C ASN A 79 -4.22 -19.04 11.70
N LEU A 80 -5.51 -19.20 11.39
CA LEU A 80 -6.52 -18.17 11.67
C LEU A 80 -6.48 -17.73 13.15
N LEU A 81 -6.00 -18.64 14.02
CA LEU A 81 -5.73 -18.39 15.43
C LEU A 81 -4.67 -17.30 15.65
N ASP A 82 -3.58 -17.28 14.88
CA ASP A 82 -2.49 -16.32 15.01
C ASP A 82 -2.96 -14.91 14.60
N TRP A 83 -3.80 -14.83 13.57
CA TRP A 83 -4.39 -13.56 13.14
C TRP A 83 -5.31 -12.97 14.20
N SER A 84 -6.14 -13.80 14.84
CA SER A 84 -7.00 -13.34 15.94
C SER A 84 -6.16 -12.81 17.11
N THR A 85 -5.07 -13.51 17.44
CA THR A 85 -4.14 -13.11 18.50
C THR A 85 -3.46 -11.78 18.17
N PHE A 86 -3.00 -11.61 16.92
CA PHE A 86 -2.43 -10.36 16.44
C PHE A 86 -3.46 -9.20 16.51
N LYS A 87 -4.67 -9.41 16.02
CA LYS A 87 -5.75 -8.41 16.06
C LYS A 87 -6.05 -7.98 17.49
N THR A 88 -6.16 -8.93 18.42
CA THR A 88 -6.35 -8.65 19.85
C THR A 88 -5.17 -7.85 20.42
N ALA A 89 -3.93 -8.17 20.05
CA ALA A 89 -2.75 -7.44 20.50
C ALA A 89 -2.74 -5.97 20.00
N VAL A 90 -3.08 -5.75 18.73
CA VAL A 90 -3.16 -4.40 18.12
C VAL A 90 -4.25 -3.56 18.78
N LEU A 91 -5.45 -4.12 18.93
CA LEU A 91 -6.58 -3.43 19.58
C LEU A 91 -6.24 -3.05 21.02
N ARG A 92 -5.62 -3.97 21.77
CA ARG A 92 -5.15 -3.68 23.12
C ARG A 92 -4.12 -2.54 23.16
N SER A 93 -3.16 -2.55 22.23
CA SER A 93 -2.17 -1.47 22.13
C SER A 93 -2.84 -0.12 21.84
N GLN A 94 -3.85 -0.10 20.97
CA GLN A 94 -4.63 1.11 20.67
C GLN A 94 -5.36 1.63 21.91
N ASP A 95 -6.03 0.75 22.67
CA ASP A 95 -6.71 1.11 23.91
C ASP A 95 -5.73 1.70 24.94
N GLU A 96 -4.56 1.09 25.09
CA GLU A 96 -3.51 1.58 26.00
C GLU A 96 -2.97 2.96 25.58
N VAL A 97 -2.85 3.22 24.27
CA VAL A 97 -2.50 4.55 23.77
C VAL A 97 -3.61 5.55 24.05
N GLN A 98 -4.88 5.19 23.82
CA GLN A 98 -6.02 6.06 24.11
C GLN A 98 -6.11 6.41 25.60
N GLU A 99 -5.90 5.44 26.49
CA GLU A 99 -5.90 5.68 27.94
C GLU A 99 -4.76 6.60 28.37
N ARG A 100 -3.56 6.44 27.78
CA ARG A 100 -2.44 7.36 28.01
C ARG A 100 -2.79 8.79 27.56
N VAL A 101 -3.40 8.93 26.39
CA VAL A 101 -3.86 10.23 25.87
C VAL A 101 -4.90 10.85 26.81
N LYS A 102 -5.93 10.10 27.24
CA LYS A 102 -6.93 10.57 28.21
C LYS A 102 -6.31 10.99 29.54
N LYS A 103 -5.30 10.27 30.02
CA LYS A 103 -4.55 10.61 31.24
C LYS A 103 -3.81 11.95 31.09
N VAL A 104 -3.14 12.18 29.98
CA VAL A 104 -2.47 13.47 29.68
C VAL A 104 -3.49 14.61 29.66
N TYR A 105 -4.63 14.43 28.99
CA TYR A 105 -5.70 15.44 28.98
C TYR A 105 -6.23 15.75 30.38
N ARG A 106 -6.36 14.74 31.26
CA ARG A 106 -6.80 14.93 32.65
C ARG A 106 -5.80 15.76 33.44
N LEU A 107 -4.50 15.48 33.31
CA LEU A 107 -3.43 16.22 34.00
C LEU A 107 -3.35 17.68 33.53
N LEU A 108 -3.47 17.91 32.22
CA LEU A 108 -3.51 19.27 31.66
C LEU A 108 -4.71 20.07 32.20
N ARG A 109 -5.88 19.44 32.29
CA ARG A 109 -7.10 20.07 32.82
C ARG A 109 -7.02 20.34 34.33
N GLN A 110 -6.32 19.52 35.10
CA GLN A 110 -6.09 19.77 36.52
C GLN A 110 -5.13 20.96 36.71
N LYS A 111 -4.05 21.01 35.93
CA LYS A 111 -3.05 22.08 36.00
C LYS A 111 -3.64 23.44 35.58
N SER A 112 -4.59 23.46 34.64
CA SER A 112 -5.25 24.70 34.19
C SER A 112 -6.24 25.31 35.20
N LYS A 113 -6.65 24.59 36.26
CA LYS A 113 -7.55 25.11 37.29
C LYS A 113 -6.85 25.94 38.39
N GLY A 114 -5.52 25.86 38.48
CA GLY A 114 -4.74 26.50 39.55
C GLY A 114 -3.87 27.67 39.12
N GLY A 115 -3.83 28.00 37.83
CA GLY A 115 -3.07 29.15 37.33
C GLY A 115 -3.83 29.80 36.19
N SER A 116 -3.98 31.12 36.25
CA SER A 116 -4.34 31.94 35.10
C SER A 116 -3.34 31.64 33.98
N VAL A 117 -3.72 30.77 33.05
CA VAL A 117 -2.89 30.45 31.90
C VAL A 117 -2.87 31.71 31.04
N PRO A 118 -1.70 32.32 30.76
CA PRO A 118 -1.62 33.43 29.82
C PRO A 118 -2.13 32.92 28.47
N SER A 119 -3.02 33.70 27.85
CA SER A 119 -3.65 33.43 26.56
C SER A 119 -2.61 33.05 25.50
N THR A 120 -2.29 31.76 25.38
CA THR A 120 -1.53 31.27 24.24
C THR A 120 -2.45 31.20 23.02
N PRO A 121 -1.96 31.62 21.84
CA PRO A 121 -2.77 31.80 20.66
C PRO A 121 -3.36 30.47 20.19
N ARG A 122 -4.66 30.57 19.89
CA ARG A 122 -5.58 29.63 19.26
C ARG A 122 -4.97 28.96 18.01
N ILE A 123 -4.24 27.86 18.15
CA ILE A 123 -3.70 27.10 17.00
C ILE A 123 -4.28 25.68 16.86
N TYR A 124 -4.93 25.12 17.87
CA TYR A 124 -5.66 23.86 17.70
C TYR A 124 -7.13 24.04 18.03
N GLN A 125 -7.92 24.36 17.00
CA GLN A 125 -9.33 23.98 17.04
C GLN A 125 -9.38 22.47 16.71
N PRO A 126 -10.05 21.66 17.53
CA PRO A 126 -10.42 20.31 17.12
C PRO A 126 -11.15 20.42 15.79
N ILE A 127 -10.81 19.59 14.83
CA ILE A 127 -11.64 19.38 13.65
C ILE A 127 -12.98 18.89 14.21
N GLN A 128 -13.95 19.80 14.30
CA GLN A 128 -15.33 19.41 14.46
C GLN A 128 -15.67 18.62 13.22
N GLU A 129 -15.91 17.32 13.36
CA GLU A 129 -16.72 16.57 12.41
C GLU A 129 -18.05 17.31 12.29
N GLN A 130 -18.14 18.18 11.28
CA GLN A 130 -19.41 18.70 10.81
C GLN A 130 -20.15 17.51 10.20
N PRO A 131 -21.41 17.25 10.59
CA PRO A 131 -22.24 16.32 9.84
C PRO A 131 -22.26 16.80 8.38
N ALA A 132 -21.83 15.93 7.48
CA ALA A 132 -21.59 16.22 6.08
C ALA A 132 -22.76 17.01 5.47
N GLN A 133 -22.55 18.31 5.28
CA GLN A 133 -23.42 19.12 4.45
C GLN A 133 -22.91 18.99 3.00
N PRO A 134 -23.79 18.67 2.03
CA PRO A 134 -23.40 18.57 0.63
C PRO A 134 -23.03 19.96 0.12
N LYS A 135 -21.74 20.30 0.18
CA LYS A 135 -21.23 21.53 -0.42
C LYS A 135 -21.13 21.30 -1.93
N SER A 136 -21.89 22.13 -2.62
CA SER A 136 -21.97 22.26 -4.07
C SER A 136 -20.59 22.54 -4.71
N PRO A 137 -20.46 22.29 -6.02
CA PRO A 137 -19.16 22.11 -6.66
C PRO A 137 -18.44 23.44 -6.90
N TRP A 138 -17.30 23.56 -6.23
CA TRP A 138 -16.04 24.19 -6.67
C TRP A 138 -16.10 24.95 -8.01
N LYS A 139 -16.24 26.28 -7.94
CA LYS A 139 -15.63 27.20 -8.90
C LYS A 139 -14.33 27.73 -8.28
N LEU A 140 -13.27 27.82 -9.10
CA LEU A 140 -11.88 28.23 -8.84
C LEU A 140 -10.99 27.11 -8.26
N SER A 141 -9.83 26.75 -8.81
CA SER A 141 -8.89 27.49 -9.68
C SER A 141 -8.10 26.55 -10.60
N ASN A 142 -8.31 26.70 -11.91
CA ASN A 142 -7.30 26.37 -12.92
C ASN A 142 -6.31 27.55 -12.98
N ARG A 143 -5.17 27.47 -12.28
CA ARG A 143 -4.07 28.44 -12.52
C ARG A 143 -2.66 28.01 -12.09
N ILE A 144 -2.40 26.74 -11.81
CA ILE A 144 -1.06 26.26 -11.43
C ILE A 144 -0.77 24.88 -12.04
N MET A 145 -0.91 24.72 -13.36
CA MET A 145 -0.36 23.57 -14.09
C MET A 145 0.00 23.93 -15.54
N ASP A 146 0.70 25.05 -15.74
CA ASP A 146 1.23 25.43 -17.06
C ASP A 146 2.69 25.94 -16.99
N GLU A 147 3.53 25.32 -16.15
CA GLU A 147 4.94 25.72 -15.99
C GLU A 147 5.92 24.55 -15.79
N HIS A 148 5.52 23.30 -16.03
CA HIS A 148 6.43 22.14 -15.95
C HIS A 148 6.78 21.48 -17.30
N ALA A 149 6.29 22.00 -18.42
CA ALA A 149 6.59 21.45 -19.75
C ALA A 149 7.90 21.95 -20.40
N LYS A 150 8.76 22.71 -19.70
CA LYS A 150 9.98 23.32 -20.30
C LYS A 150 11.32 22.97 -19.63
N ARG A 151 11.36 22.10 -18.63
CA ARG A 151 12.64 21.64 -18.06
C ARG A 151 12.98 20.25 -18.57
N GLY A 152 13.79 20.23 -19.62
CA GLY A 152 14.41 19.01 -20.14
C GLY A 152 15.11 18.24 -19.03
N ALA A 153 14.72 16.98 -18.89
CA ALA A 153 15.37 16.04 -17.99
C ALA A 153 16.75 15.69 -18.55
N PHE A 154 17.79 16.20 -17.90
CA PHE A 154 19.15 15.67 -18.00
C PHE A 154 19.20 14.35 -17.23
N LEU A 155 19.33 13.23 -17.94
CA LEU A 155 19.74 11.96 -17.36
C LEU A 155 21.25 12.00 -17.11
N HIS A 156 21.64 12.19 -15.86
CA HIS A 156 23.02 11.96 -15.43
C HIS A 156 23.15 10.48 -15.06
N CYS A 157 23.46 9.63 -16.05
CA CYS A 157 23.89 8.26 -15.77
C CYS A 157 25.31 8.31 -15.19
N GLY A 158 25.44 7.85 -13.95
CA GLY A 158 26.72 7.55 -13.33
C GLY A 158 27.51 6.54 -14.16
N GLU A 159 28.82 6.75 -14.15
CA GLU A 159 29.90 6.04 -14.83
C GLU A 159 29.66 4.55 -15.10
N GLY A 160 29.52 4.24 -16.38
CA GLY A 160 29.49 2.87 -16.91
C GLY A 160 29.49 2.93 -18.43
N VAL A 161 30.66 3.08 -19.04
CA VAL A 161 30.84 3.05 -20.50
C VAL A 161 30.59 1.61 -20.97
N VAL A 162 29.38 1.33 -21.46
CA VAL A 162 29.10 0.11 -22.23
C VAL A 162 29.11 0.48 -23.71
N GLY A 163 30.23 0.22 -24.37
CA GLY A 163 30.36 0.36 -25.81
C GLY A 163 29.60 -0.76 -26.52
N LEU A 164 28.53 -0.42 -27.24
CA LEU A 164 27.88 -1.31 -28.20
C LEU A 164 28.67 -1.25 -29.51
N HIS A 165 29.52 -2.26 -29.74
CA HIS A 165 30.07 -2.55 -31.06
C HIS A 165 29.20 -3.60 -31.76
N GLY A 166 29.02 -3.39 -33.07
CA GLY A 166 28.21 -4.20 -33.97
C GLY A 166 28.71 -5.63 -34.23
N PRO A 167 28.15 -6.30 -35.25
CA PRO A 167 27.87 -7.73 -35.20
C PRO A 167 29.02 -8.57 -35.76
N SER A 168 29.76 -9.25 -34.89
CA SER A 168 30.43 -10.54 -35.14
C SER A 168 31.39 -10.84 -34.00
N ALA A 169 30.91 -11.53 -32.98
CA ALA A 169 31.78 -12.10 -31.96
C ALA A 169 31.71 -13.63 -32.05
N LYS A 170 32.77 -14.22 -32.61
CA LYS A 170 33.06 -15.65 -32.57
C LYS A 170 33.19 -16.08 -31.11
N LEU A 171 32.30 -16.96 -30.65
CA LEU A 171 32.45 -17.69 -29.40
C LEU A 171 33.50 -18.78 -29.61
N SER A 172 34.69 -18.59 -29.03
CA SER A 172 35.66 -19.68 -28.85
C SER A 172 35.52 -20.20 -27.42
N GLY A 173 35.14 -21.47 -27.30
CA GLY A 173 35.03 -22.18 -26.04
C GLY A 173 36.38 -22.70 -25.57
N GLY A 174 36.71 -22.45 -24.31
CA GLY A 174 37.75 -23.15 -23.57
C GLY A 174 37.12 -24.21 -22.65
N PRO A 175 37.69 -25.42 -22.55
CA PRO A 175 37.12 -26.51 -21.77
C PRO A 175 37.52 -26.37 -20.29
N GLY A 176 36.55 -26.45 -19.39
CA GLY A 176 36.78 -26.34 -17.95
C GLY A 176 35.65 -26.92 -17.13
N GLN A 177 35.58 -28.25 -17.13
CA GLN A 177 35.04 -29.17 -16.11
C GLN A 177 34.09 -28.60 -15.03
N GLY A 178 32.88 -29.16 -14.96
CA GLY A 178 31.99 -28.98 -13.80
C GLY A 178 30.54 -29.38 -14.07
N ALA A 179 30.32 -30.65 -14.40
CA ALA A 179 29.01 -31.22 -14.69
C ALA A 179 28.14 -31.34 -13.42
N LEU A 180 26.91 -30.80 -13.47
CA LEU A 180 25.70 -31.40 -12.90
C LEU A 180 24.52 -31.06 -13.82
N CYS A 181 24.26 -31.95 -14.76
CA CYS A 181 23.13 -31.91 -15.67
C CYS A 181 21.92 -32.55 -14.97
N GLY A 182 20.93 -31.73 -14.62
CA GLY A 182 19.59 -32.20 -14.27
C GLY A 182 18.72 -32.15 -15.51
N THR A 183 18.44 -33.30 -16.12
CA THR A 183 17.49 -33.44 -17.23
C THR A 183 16.08 -33.48 -16.67
N LEU A 184 15.25 -32.47 -16.97
CA LEU A 184 13.80 -32.55 -16.80
C LEU A 184 13.21 -33.12 -18.09
N GLN A 185 12.62 -34.31 -18.00
CA GLN A 185 11.81 -34.88 -19.07
C GLN A 185 10.41 -34.26 -19.03
N SER A 186 9.98 -33.68 -20.16
CA SER A 186 8.60 -33.23 -20.37
C SER A 186 7.84 -34.35 -21.06
N THR A 187 6.82 -34.90 -20.40
CA THR A 187 5.88 -35.85 -21.01
C THR A 187 4.65 -35.08 -21.49
N THR A 188 4.46 -35.00 -22.79
CA THR A 188 3.18 -34.58 -23.39
C THR A 188 2.24 -35.78 -23.41
N VAL A 189 1.07 -35.63 -22.77
CA VAL A 189 -0.05 -36.56 -22.86
C VAL A 189 -0.86 -36.21 -24.10
N ASP A 190 -1.03 -37.18 -24.98
CA ASP A 190 -1.89 -37.13 -26.17
C ASP A 190 -3.25 -37.75 -25.77
N GLU A 191 -4.32 -36.94 -25.70
CA GLU A 191 -5.69 -37.41 -25.48
C GLU A 191 -6.41 -37.48 -26.83
N ARG A 192 -6.96 -38.67 -27.12
CA ARG A 192 -7.85 -38.99 -28.24
C ARG A 192 -9.30 -38.64 -27.92
#